data_AF-A0A2R8YDR8-F1
#
_entry.id   AF-A0A2R8YDR8-F1
#
_cell.length_a   1.000
_cell.length_b   1.000
_cell.length_c   1.000
_cell.angle_alpha   90.00
_cell.angle_beta   90.00
_cell.angle_gamma   90.00
#
_symmetry.space_group_name_H-M   'P 1'
#
loop_
_entity.id
_entity.type
_entity.pdbx_description
1 polymer ?
#
loop_
_entity_poly.entity_id
_entity_poly.type
_entity_poly.pdbx_seq_one_letter_code
_entity_poly.pdbx_strand_id
1 'polypeptide(L)'
;MFKLRNSSSPATGEDPEGSDILNYFESYLAVASTVPSMLCLVANFLLVNRVAVHIRVLASLTVILAIFMVITALVKVDTSSWTRGFFAVTIVCMVILSGASTVFSSSIYGMTGSFPMRNSQALISGGAMGGTVSAVASLVDLAASSDVRNSALAFFLTATVFLVLCMGLYLLLSRLEYARYYMRPVLAAHVFSGEEELPQDSLSAPSVASRFIDSHTPPLRPILKKTASLGFCVTYVFFITSLIYPAICTNIESLNKGSGSLWTTKFFIPLTTFLLYNFADLCGRQLTAWIQVPGPNSKALPGFVLLRTCLIPLFVLCNYQPRVHLKTVVFQSDVYPALLSSLLGLSNGYLSTLALLYGPKIVPRELAEATGVVMSFYVCLGLTLGSACSTLLVHLI
;
A
#
# COMPACT_ATOMS: atom_id res chain seq x y z
N MET A 1 17.22 14.74 -4.82
CA MET A 1 17.14 15.98 -5.64
C MET A 1 18.41 16.83 -5.62
N PHE A 2 19.03 17.17 -4.47
CA PHE A 2 20.15 18.14 -4.47
C PHE A 2 21.56 17.62 -4.77
N LYS A 3 21.85 16.31 -4.60
CA LYS A 3 23.17 15.76 -5.01
C LYS A 3 23.44 15.81 -6.52
N LEU A 4 22.41 16.12 -7.31
CA LEU A 4 22.47 16.23 -8.76
C LEU A 4 22.57 17.68 -9.26
N ARG A 5 22.48 18.67 -8.37
CA ARG A 5 22.53 20.09 -8.75
C ARG A 5 23.87 20.67 -8.32
N ASN A 6 24.83 20.69 -9.23
CA ASN A 6 26.09 21.41 -9.05
C ASN A 6 25.83 22.90 -9.24
N SER A 7 25.73 23.68 -8.16
CA SER A 7 25.47 25.13 -8.21
C SER A 7 26.73 25.97 -8.48
N SER A 8 27.75 25.43 -9.15
CA SER A 8 29.00 26.17 -9.38
C SER A 8 29.76 25.73 -10.64
N SER A 9 29.16 25.89 -11.83
CA SER A 9 29.96 26.09 -13.05
C SER A 9 29.17 26.83 -14.12
N PRO A 10 29.76 27.88 -14.75
CA PRO A 10 29.13 28.58 -15.85
C PRO A 10 29.16 27.72 -17.11
N ALA A 11 28.05 27.78 -17.85
CA ALA A 11 27.80 27.27 -19.18
C ALA A 11 29.04 26.79 -19.96
N THR A 12 29.22 25.48 -20.07
CA THR A 12 29.91 24.85 -21.20
C THR A 12 29.40 23.41 -21.36
N GLY A 13 28.50 23.21 -22.33
CA GLY A 13 28.07 21.91 -22.86
C GLY A 13 27.59 20.89 -21.82
N GLU A 14 26.39 21.04 -21.28
CA GLU A 14 25.75 19.93 -20.54
C GLU A 14 25.39 18.79 -21.51
N ASP A 15 25.91 17.59 -21.23
CA ASP A 15 25.51 16.36 -21.91
C ASP A 15 23.97 16.20 -21.81
N PRO A 16 23.24 16.06 -22.93
CA PRO A 16 21.78 15.95 -22.93
C PRO A 16 21.27 14.80 -22.03
N GLU A 17 22.03 13.70 -21.92
CA GLU A 17 21.68 12.53 -21.10
C GLU A 17 21.65 12.80 -19.59
N GLY A 18 22.48 13.72 -19.08
CA GLY A 18 22.47 14.10 -17.66
C GLY A 18 21.19 14.84 -17.26
N SER A 19 20.64 15.61 -18.21
CA SER A 19 19.36 16.31 -18.05
C SER A 19 18.17 15.34 -18.09
N ASP A 20 18.24 14.30 -18.93
CA ASP A 20 17.19 13.28 -19.06
C ASP A 20 17.01 12.44 -17.78
N ILE A 21 18.12 12.02 -17.15
CA ILE A 21 18.07 11.26 -15.89
C ILE A 21 17.36 12.05 -14.78
N LEU A 22 17.55 13.37 -14.75
CA LEU A 22 16.96 14.27 -13.76
C LEU A 22 15.47 14.51 -14.04
N ASN A 23 15.12 14.74 -15.30
CA ASN A 23 13.75 15.03 -15.74
C ASN A 23 12.81 13.84 -15.59
N TYR A 24 13.32 12.61 -15.78
CA TYR A 24 12.53 11.38 -15.68
C TYR A 24 12.79 10.57 -14.41
N PHE A 25 13.54 11.11 -13.44
CA PHE A 25 13.90 10.42 -12.19
C PHE A 25 12.69 9.84 -11.44
N GLU A 26 11.63 10.64 -11.29
CA GLU A 26 10.40 10.23 -10.61
C GLU A 26 9.66 9.12 -11.37
N SER A 27 9.61 9.23 -12.70
CA SER A 27 9.04 8.20 -13.57
C SER A 27 9.83 6.89 -13.50
N TYR A 28 11.17 6.95 -13.50
CA TYR A 28 12.01 5.77 -13.32
C TYR A 28 11.80 5.12 -11.96
N LEU A 29 11.69 5.91 -10.88
CA LEU A 29 11.39 5.39 -9.54
C LEU A 29 10.02 4.70 -9.49
N ALA A 30 8.98 5.30 -10.08
CA ALA A 30 7.64 4.74 -10.11
C ALA A 30 7.58 3.41 -10.88
N VAL A 31 8.28 3.32 -12.02
CA VAL A 31 8.37 2.07 -12.79
C VAL A 31 9.18 1.02 -12.02
N ALA A 32 10.31 1.42 -11.44
CA ALA A 32 11.20 0.58 -10.64
C ALA A 32 10.53 0.04 -9.37
N SER A 33 9.52 0.71 -8.82
CA SER A 33 8.74 0.18 -7.70
C SER A 33 7.61 -0.73 -8.15
N THR A 34 6.87 -0.34 -9.19
CA THR A 34 5.58 -0.98 -9.52
C THR A 34 5.78 -2.33 -10.20
N VAL A 35 6.68 -2.41 -11.19
CA VAL A 35 6.89 -3.64 -11.97
C VAL A 35 7.43 -4.79 -11.10
N PRO A 36 8.49 -4.60 -10.28
CA PRO A 36 9.00 -5.67 -9.44
C PRO A 36 8.02 -6.08 -8.35
N SER A 37 7.26 -5.13 -7.80
CA SER A 37 6.22 -5.43 -6.82
C SER A 37 5.17 -6.39 -7.36
N MET A 38 4.70 -6.20 -8.60
CA MET A 38 3.74 -7.13 -9.23
C MET A 38 4.32 -8.53 -9.38
N LEU A 39 5.58 -8.65 -9.84
CA LEU A 39 6.25 -9.94 -10.00
C LEU A 39 6.48 -10.63 -8.66
N CYS A 40 6.95 -9.90 -7.65
CA CYS A 40 7.16 -10.40 -6.30
C CYS A 40 5.85 -10.83 -5.62
N LEU A 41 4.73 -10.19 -5.94
CA LEU A 41 3.42 -10.56 -5.42
C LEU A 41 2.95 -11.90 -5.98
N VAL A 42 3.10 -12.12 -7.29
CA VAL A 42 2.82 -13.41 -7.93
C VAL A 42 3.73 -14.50 -7.36
N ALA A 43 5.03 -14.20 -7.22
CA ALA A 43 5.98 -15.12 -6.59
C ALA A 43 5.58 -15.46 -5.14
N ASN A 44 5.17 -14.47 -4.33
CA ASN A 44 4.75 -14.73 -2.96
C ASN A 44 3.50 -15.61 -2.88
N PHE A 45 2.56 -15.45 -3.81
CA PHE A 45 1.40 -16.34 -3.90
C PHE A 45 1.83 -17.80 -4.16
N LEU A 46 2.79 -18.04 -5.05
CA LEU A 46 3.31 -19.38 -5.32
C LEU A 46 4.08 -19.95 -4.12
N LEU A 47 4.74 -19.08 -3.35
CA LEU A 47 5.52 -19.46 -2.17
C LEU A 47 4.69 -19.69 -0.91
N VAL A 48 3.40 -19.31 -0.89
CA VAL A 48 2.55 -19.34 0.32
C VAL A 48 2.47 -20.73 0.97
N ASN A 49 2.42 -21.79 0.14
CA ASN A 49 2.38 -23.17 0.60
C ASN A 49 3.77 -23.84 0.68
N ARG A 50 4.82 -23.19 0.16
CA ARG A 50 6.19 -23.74 0.12
C ARG A 50 7.06 -23.23 1.25
N VAL A 51 6.85 -21.98 1.68
CA VAL A 51 7.69 -21.30 2.66
C VAL A 51 6.83 -20.78 3.80
N ALA A 52 7.18 -21.17 5.02
CA ALA A 52 6.48 -20.71 6.22
C ALA A 52 6.41 -19.17 6.28
N VAL A 53 5.26 -18.63 6.68
CA VAL A 53 5.01 -17.18 6.78
C VAL A 53 6.11 -16.48 7.59
N HIS A 54 6.57 -17.09 8.68
CA HIS A 54 7.60 -16.50 9.54
C HIS A 54 8.93 -16.28 8.82
N ILE A 55 9.32 -17.21 7.94
CA ILE A 55 10.54 -17.06 7.14
C ILE A 55 10.34 -15.93 6.12
N ARG A 56 9.19 -15.87 5.44
CA ARG A 56 8.90 -14.81 4.45
C ARG A 56 8.89 -13.42 5.07
N VAL A 57 8.25 -13.26 6.23
CA VAL A 57 8.18 -11.98 6.96
C VAL A 57 9.55 -11.57 7.49
N LEU A 58 10.29 -12.47 8.14
CA LEU A 58 11.59 -12.12 8.71
C LEU A 58 12.64 -11.85 7.61
N ALA A 59 12.65 -12.65 6.54
CA ALA A 59 13.54 -12.44 5.40
C ALA A 59 13.26 -11.09 4.71
N SER A 60 11.99 -10.76 4.45
CA SER A 60 11.63 -9.47 3.84
C SER A 60 11.99 -8.29 4.74
N LEU A 61 11.71 -8.34 6.05
CA LEU A 61 12.14 -7.31 7.00
C LEU A 61 13.66 -7.14 7.04
N THR A 62 14.42 -8.23 7.00
CA THR A 62 15.89 -8.20 7.01
C THR A 62 16.43 -7.54 5.73
N VAL A 63 15.86 -7.88 4.57
CA VAL A 63 16.22 -7.24 3.29
C VAL A 63 15.88 -5.75 3.30
N ILE A 64 14.70 -5.37 3.79
CA ILE A 64 14.28 -3.96 3.91
C ILE A 64 15.27 -3.20 4.82
N LEU A 65 15.60 -3.75 5.99
CA LEU A 65 16.56 -3.16 6.93
C LEU A 65 17.94 -2.96 6.28
N ALA A 66 18.46 -3.99 5.60
CA ALA A 66 19.77 -3.92 4.94
C ALA A 66 19.80 -2.81 3.87
N ILE A 67 18.75 -2.69 3.06
CA ILE A 67 18.65 -1.64 2.04
C ILE A 67 18.54 -0.25 2.67
N PHE A 68 17.76 -0.08 3.75
CA PHE A 68 17.70 1.20 4.49
C PHE A 68 19.06 1.61 5.06
N MET A 69 19.86 0.67 5.56
CA MET A 69 21.22 0.92 6.02
C MET A 69 22.15 1.34 4.87
N VAL A 70 22.06 0.67 3.71
CA VAL A 70 22.80 1.06 2.49
C VAL A 70 22.43 2.47 2.05
N ILE A 71 21.14 2.80 1.96
CA ILE A 71 20.67 4.13 1.57
C ILE A 71 21.17 5.19 2.58
N THR A 72 21.09 4.91 3.88
CA THR A 72 21.59 5.82 4.93
C THR A 72 23.08 6.09 4.79
N ALA A 73 23.88 5.05 4.50
CA ALA A 73 25.31 5.20 4.25
C ALA A 73 25.59 6.05 2.99
N LEU A 74 24.84 5.78 1.91
CA LEU A 74 24.96 6.52 0.64
C LEU A 74 24.61 8.01 0.77
N VAL A 75 23.76 8.41 1.72
CA VAL A 75 23.48 9.82 1.96
C VAL A 75 24.74 10.58 2.42
N LYS A 76 25.62 9.95 3.22
CA LYS A 76 26.85 10.58 3.72
C LYS A 76 28.03 10.57 2.73
N VAL A 77 28.02 9.69 1.73
CA VAL A 77 29.12 9.57 0.75
C VAL A 77 29.04 10.68 -0.30
N ASP A 78 30.10 11.45 -0.49
CA ASP A 78 30.15 12.46 -1.56
C ASP A 78 30.08 11.79 -2.94
N THR A 79 29.05 12.14 -3.72
CA THR A 79 28.68 11.44 -4.95
C THR A 79 28.81 12.30 -6.20
N SER A 80 29.45 13.47 -6.05
CA SER A 80 29.69 14.46 -7.11
C SER A 80 30.51 13.91 -8.28
N SER A 81 31.31 12.86 -8.07
CA SER A 81 32.15 12.24 -9.11
C SER A 81 31.50 11.05 -9.83
N TRP A 82 30.42 10.45 -9.30
CA TRP A 82 29.81 9.23 -9.86
C TRP A 82 28.28 9.24 -9.82
N THR A 83 27.69 10.29 -10.39
CA THR A 83 26.25 10.50 -10.47
C THR A 83 25.48 9.34 -11.10
N ARG A 84 25.98 8.79 -12.21
CA ARG A 84 25.33 7.66 -12.92
C ARG A 84 25.28 6.39 -12.08
N GLY A 85 26.35 6.10 -11.34
CA GLY A 85 26.37 4.96 -10.44
C GLY A 85 25.46 5.11 -9.25
N PHE A 86 25.45 6.31 -8.65
CA PHE A 86 24.51 6.62 -7.58
C PHE A 86 23.06 6.43 -8.02
N PHE A 87 22.71 6.91 -9.21
CA PHE A 87 21.40 6.70 -9.80
C PHE A 87 21.10 5.20 -9.98
N ALA A 88 21.99 4.45 -10.62
CA ALA A 88 21.82 3.00 -10.82
C ALA A 88 21.65 2.24 -9.51
N VAL A 89 22.49 2.52 -8.51
CA VAL A 89 22.41 1.93 -7.17
C VAL A 89 21.09 2.30 -6.48
N THR A 90 20.63 3.54 -6.60
CA THR A 90 19.36 3.99 -6.01
C THR A 90 18.17 3.26 -6.64
N ILE A 91 18.15 3.11 -7.98
CA ILE A 91 17.11 2.37 -8.68
C ILE A 91 17.11 0.89 -8.28
N VAL A 92 18.28 0.25 -8.22
CA VAL A 92 18.40 -1.15 -7.76
C VAL A 92 17.92 -1.31 -6.32
N CYS A 93 18.31 -0.40 -5.42
CA CYS A 93 17.81 -0.38 -4.05
C CYS A 93 16.29 -0.24 -4.00
N MET A 94 15.70 0.62 -4.83
CA MET A 94 14.26 0.82 -4.91
C MET A 94 13.53 -0.45 -5.40
N VAL A 95 14.05 -1.12 -6.42
CA VAL A 95 13.52 -2.41 -6.94
C VAL A 95 13.48 -3.46 -5.83
N ILE A 96 14.60 -3.65 -5.12
CA ILE A 96 14.72 -4.63 -4.05
C ILE A 96 13.80 -4.26 -2.88
N LEU A 97 13.80 -2.98 -2.48
CA LEU A 97 12.98 -2.47 -1.40
C LEU A 97 11.49 -2.66 -1.68
N SER A 98 11.04 -2.35 -2.89
CA SER A 98 9.65 -2.46 -3.30
C SER A 98 9.18 -3.92 -3.39
N GLY A 99 10.02 -4.79 -3.96
CA GLY A 99 9.78 -6.23 -3.98
C GLY A 99 9.68 -6.82 -2.56
N ALA A 100 10.65 -6.53 -1.70
CA ALA A 100 10.65 -6.99 -0.31
C ALA A 100 9.45 -6.45 0.51
N SER A 101 9.11 -5.17 0.33
CA SER A 101 7.94 -4.54 0.98
C SER A 101 6.62 -5.18 0.54
N THR A 102 6.53 -5.58 -0.73
CA THR A 102 5.37 -6.29 -1.26
C THR A 102 5.25 -7.69 -0.70
N VAL A 103 6.36 -8.45 -0.61
CA VAL A 103 6.39 -9.77 0.04
C VAL A 103 6.02 -9.65 1.52
N PHE A 104 6.56 -8.66 2.23
CA PHE A 104 6.23 -8.38 3.63
C PHE A 104 4.74 -8.11 3.79
N SER A 105 4.21 -7.12 3.07
CA SER A 105 2.81 -6.69 3.19
C SER A 105 1.85 -7.83 2.88
N SER A 106 2.06 -8.55 1.76
CA SER A 106 1.19 -9.65 1.35
C SER A 106 1.27 -10.86 2.29
N SER A 107 2.45 -11.17 2.86
CA SER A 107 2.59 -12.24 3.86
C SER A 107 1.88 -11.90 5.16
N ILE A 108 1.92 -10.63 5.57
CA ILE A 108 1.23 -10.11 6.76
C ILE A 108 -0.30 -10.08 6.54
N TYR A 109 -0.78 -9.70 5.36
CA TYR A 109 -2.20 -9.85 4.99
C TYR A 109 -2.65 -11.31 4.98
N GLY A 110 -1.83 -12.23 4.47
CA GLY A 110 -2.08 -13.67 4.56
C GLY A 110 -2.20 -14.13 6.01
N MET A 111 -1.19 -13.82 6.83
CA MET A 111 -1.16 -14.17 8.25
C MET A 111 -2.41 -13.72 8.99
N THR A 112 -2.83 -12.47 8.79
CA THR A 112 -3.99 -11.90 9.48
C THR A 112 -5.33 -12.49 9.03
N GLY A 113 -5.38 -13.22 7.91
CA GLY A 113 -6.55 -14.00 7.53
C GLY A 113 -6.89 -15.09 8.56
N SER A 114 -5.86 -15.67 9.17
CA SER A 114 -5.99 -16.71 10.20
C SER A 114 -6.39 -16.17 11.58
N PHE A 115 -6.13 -14.89 11.85
CA PHE A 115 -6.47 -14.24 13.12
C PHE A 115 -7.91 -13.71 13.15
N PRO A 116 -8.50 -13.46 14.34
CA PRO A 116 -9.80 -12.79 14.44
C PRO A 116 -9.80 -11.42 13.76
N MET A 117 -10.98 -10.98 13.27
CA MET A 117 -11.12 -9.74 12.49
C MET A 117 -10.60 -8.49 13.22
N ARG A 118 -10.68 -8.45 14.56
CA ARG A 118 -10.14 -7.36 15.39
C ARG A 118 -8.63 -7.17 15.19
N ASN A 119 -7.88 -8.25 15.03
CA ASN A 119 -6.42 -8.18 14.86
C ASN A 119 -6.07 -7.76 13.42
N SER A 120 -6.80 -8.27 12.42
CA SER A 120 -6.67 -7.84 11.03
C SER A 120 -7.00 -6.35 10.89
N GLN A 121 -8.02 -5.87 11.60
CA GLN A 121 -8.39 -4.45 11.63
C GLN A 121 -7.27 -3.60 12.24
N ALA A 122 -6.71 -4.00 13.37
CA ALA A 122 -5.62 -3.27 14.01
C ALA A 122 -4.39 -3.16 13.09
N LEU A 123 -4.03 -4.25 12.40
CA LEU A 123 -2.97 -4.24 11.40
C LEU A 123 -3.27 -3.26 10.25
N ILE A 124 -4.47 -3.36 9.67
CA ILE A 124 -4.86 -2.54 8.51
C ILE A 124 -4.93 -1.06 8.89
N SER A 125 -5.42 -0.74 10.09
CA SER A 125 -5.40 0.60 10.67
C SER A 125 -3.96 1.10 10.87
N GLY A 126 -3.06 0.23 11.35
CA GLY A 126 -1.62 0.51 11.47
C GLY A 126 -0.96 0.95 10.17
N GLY A 127 -1.36 0.38 9.03
CA GLY A 127 -0.90 0.84 7.72
C GLY A 127 -1.25 2.30 7.43
N ALA A 128 -2.48 2.74 7.74
CA ALA A 128 -2.89 4.14 7.57
C ALA A 128 -2.25 5.08 8.59
N MET A 129 -2.01 4.62 9.83
CA MET A 129 -1.25 5.40 10.82
C MET A 129 0.14 5.75 10.28
N GLY A 130 0.81 4.81 9.61
CA GLY A 130 2.10 5.06 8.95
C GLY A 130 2.03 6.18 7.91
N GLY A 131 0.96 6.21 7.10
CA GLY A 131 0.70 7.27 6.13
C GLY A 131 0.50 8.64 6.79
N THR A 132 -0.30 8.71 7.85
CA THR A 132 -0.52 9.96 8.61
C THR A 132 0.75 10.46 9.28
N VAL A 133 1.54 9.57 9.91
CA VAL A 133 2.83 9.93 10.52
C VAL A 133 3.80 10.45 9.46
N SER A 134 3.84 9.84 8.27
CA SER A 134 4.66 10.31 7.15
C SER A 134 4.22 11.69 6.65
N ALA A 135 2.91 11.95 6.55
CA ALA A 135 2.39 13.25 6.15
C ALA A 135 2.71 14.35 7.18
N VAL A 136 2.59 14.05 8.49
CA VAL A 136 2.99 14.96 9.57
C VAL A 136 4.49 15.22 9.52
N ALA A 137 5.31 14.19 9.37
CA ALA A 137 6.76 14.34 9.29
C ALA A 137 7.19 15.19 8.08
N SER A 138 6.54 15.00 6.92
CA SER A 138 6.77 15.82 5.72
C SER A 138 6.37 17.29 5.94
N LEU A 139 5.29 17.54 6.68
CA LEU A 139 4.84 18.90 7.01
C LEU A 139 5.79 19.59 8.00
N VAL A 140 6.26 18.85 9.02
CA VAL A 140 7.25 19.34 9.98
C VAL A 140 8.57 19.65 9.28
N ASP A 141 9.02 18.77 8.38
CA ASP A 141 10.23 18.98 7.58
C ASP A 141 10.11 20.24 6.71
N LEU A 142 8.97 20.42 6.06
CA LEU A 142 8.68 21.60 5.25
C LEU A 142 8.68 22.91 6.06
N ALA A 143 8.31 22.84 7.34
CA ALA A 143 8.26 23.98 8.25
C ALA A 143 9.61 24.27 8.94
N ALA A 144 10.40 23.24 9.25
CA ALA A 144 11.55 23.33 10.14
C ALA A 144 12.92 23.17 9.45
N SER A 145 12.99 22.55 8.26
CA SER A 145 14.28 22.23 7.65
C SER A 145 14.89 23.40 6.87
N SER A 146 16.15 23.70 7.19
CA SER A 146 17.03 24.58 6.41
C SER A 146 18.02 23.80 5.53
N ASP A 147 18.27 22.52 5.85
CA ASP A 147 19.20 21.64 5.11
C ASP A 147 18.58 20.27 4.84
N VAL A 148 18.28 20.01 3.56
CA VAL A 148 17.66 18.80 3.03
C VAL A 148 18.45 17.52 3.39
N ARG A 149 19.78 17.62 3.53
CA ARG A 149 20.62 16.45 3.83
C ARG A 149 20.39 15.95 5.26
N ASN A 150 20.32 16.86 6.22
CA ASN A 150 20.09 16.51 7.62
C ASN A 150 18.66 15.98 7.83
N SER A 151 17.69 16.55 7.12
CA SER A 151 16.33 16.02 7.04
C SER A 151 16.28 14.61 6.50
N ALA A 152 16.90 14.36 5.33
CA ALA A 152 16.93 13.02 4.73
C ALA A 152 17.56 11.99 5.67
N LEU A 153 18.67 12.33 6.33
CA LEU A 153 19.29 11.47 7.34
C LEU A 153 18.35 11.18 8.52
N ALA A 154 17.63 12.19 9.02
CA ALA A 154 16.67 12.02 10.10
C ALA A 154 15.51 11.09 9.69
N PHE A 155 14.99 11.22 8.46
CA PHE A 155 13.95 10.33 7.94
C PHE A 155 14.43 8.88 7.85
N PHE A 156 15.60 8.63 7.23
CA PHE A 156 16.11 7.27 7.10
C PHE A 156 16.48 6.62 8.43
N LEU A 157 17.06 7.39 9.36
CA LEU A 157 17.38 6.91 10.70
C LEU A 157 16.11 6.57 11.48
N THR A 158 15.11 7.45 11.44
CA THR A 158 13.81 7.21 12.08
C THR A 158 13.17 5.95 11.52
N ALA A 159 13.11 5.80 10.19
CA ALA A 159 12.59 4.60 9.54
C ALA A 159 13.36 3.32 9.97
N THR A 160 14.68 3.39 10.09
CA THR A 160 15.52 2.28 10.57
C THR A 160 15.14 1.87 12.00
N VAL A 161 14.95 2.81 12.92
CA VAL A 161 14.52 2.53 14.29
C VAL A 161 13.14 1.86 14.31
N PHE A 162 12.18 2.37 13.54
CA PHE A 162 10.85 1.76 13.41
C PHE A 162 10.91 0.33 12.84
N LEU A 163 11.80 0.06 11.88
CA LEU A 163 11.99 -1.28 11.31
C LEU A 163 12.60 -2.26 12.32
N VAL A 164 13.61 -1.84 13.09
CA VAL A 164 14.20 -2.68 14.16
C VAL A 164 13.16 -2.99 15.23
N LEU A 165 12.38 -1.98 15.65
CA LEU A 165 11.28 -2.17 16.59
C LEU A 165 10.22 -3.14 16.03
N CYS A 166 9.82 -2.98 14.76
CA CYS A 166 8.89 -3.86 14.09
C CYS A 166 9.40 -5.32 14.06
N MET A 167 10.67 -5.52 13.74
CA MET A 167 11.31 -6.85 13.75
C MET A 167 11.33 -7.46 15.15
N GLY A 168 11.69 -6.68 16.18
CA GLY A 168 11.67 -7.13 17.57
C GLY A 168 10.27 -7.53 18.06
N LEU A 169 9.25 -6.70 17.76
CA LEU A 169 7.86 -7.00 18.08
C LEU A 169 7.34 -8.23 17.33
N TYR A 170 7.77 -8.45 16.09
CA TYR A 170 7.43 -9.64 15.32
C TYR A 170 8.02 -10.92 15.94
N LEU A 171 9.28 -10.88 16.37
CA LEU A 171 9.92 -11.99 17.07
C LEU A 171 9.27 -12.26 18.44
N LEU A 172 8.78 -11.23 19.12
CA LEU A 172 7.99 -11.38 20.34
C LEU A 172 6.63 -12.03 20.04
N LEU A 173 5.97 -11.60 18.96
CA LEU A 173 4.68 -12.16 18.53
C LEU A 173 4.77 -13.67 18.29
N SER A 174 5.85 -14.17 17.66
CA SER A 174 6.01 -15.60 17.42
C SER A 174 6.23 -16.44 18.68
N ARG A 175 6.60 -15.81 19.81
CA ARG A 175 6.74 -16.47 21.12
C ARG A 175 5.42 -16.57 21.88
N LEU A 176 4.46 -15.68 21.64
CA LEU A 176 3.17 -15.66 22.33
C LEU A 176 2.35 -16.91 22.00
N GLU A 177 1.78 -17.54 23.03
CA GLU A 177 0.94 -18.75 22.89
C GLU A 177 -0.31 -18.48 22.06
N TYR A 178 -0.93 -17.31 22.28
CA TYR A 178 -2.08 -16.83 21.50
C TYR A 178 -1.77 -16.79 19.99
N ALA A 179 -0.61 -16.26 19.60
CA ALA A 179 -0.22 -16.19 18.20
C ALA A 179 0.10 -17.57 17.62
N ARG A 180 0.75 -18.44 18.40
CA ARG A 180 1.02 -19.83 18.00
C ARG A 180 -0.26 -20.64 17.75
N TYR A 181 -1.32 -20.39 18.51
CA TYR A 181 -2.61 -21.05 18.30
C TYR A 181 -3.24 -20.69 16.94
N TYR A 182 -3.19 -19.42 16.53
CA TYR A 182 -3.76 -18.99 15.25
C TYR A 182 -2.86 -19.29 14.06
N MET A 183 -1.53 -19.30 14.25
CA MET A 183 -0.53 -19.58 13.21
C MET A 183 -0.21 -21.08 13.01
N ARG A 184 -0.69 -21.98 13.89
CA ARG A 184 -0.53 -23.43 13.65
C ARG A 184 -1.30 -23.85 12.40
N PRO A 185 -0.66 -24.58 11.46
CA PRO A 185 -1.36 -25.15 10.32
C PRO A 185 -2.49 -26.08 10.81
N VAL A 186 -3.71 -25.88 10.31
CA VAL A 186 -4.90 -26.67 10.68
C VAL A 186 -4.71 -28.17 10.38
N LEU A 187 -3.79 -28.53 9.48
CA LEU A 187 -3.45 -29.92 9.15
C LEU A 187 -3.02 -30.75 10.37
N ALA A 188 -2.42 -30.13 11.39
CA ALA A 188 -2.05 -30.84 12.61
C ALA A 188 -3.23 -31.15 13.54
N ALA A 189 -4.37 -30.45 13.43
CA ALA A 189 -5.51 -30.67 14.31
C ALA A 189 -6.31 -31.93 13.95
N HIS A 190 -6.31 -32.35 12.69
CA HIS A 190 -6.95 -33.60 12.26
C HIS A 190 -6.10 -34.86 12.50
N VAL A 191 -4.80 -34.71 12.76
CA VAL A 191 -3.88 -35.84 13.02
C VAL A 191 -3.76 -36.15 14.52
N PHE A 192 -4.14 -35.25 15.42
CA PHE A 192 -3.98 -35.43 16.88
C PHE A 192 -5.28 -35.70 17.66
N SER A 193 -6.41 -35.96 16.98
CA SER A 193 -7.71 -36.20 17.65
C SER A 193 -8.45 -37.44 17.16
N GLY A 194 -7.73 -38.43 16.63
CA GLY A 194 -8.31 -39.64 16.02
C GLY A 194 -7.61 -40.95 16.37
N GLU A 195 -6.96 -41.04 17.54
CA GLU A 195 -6.51 -42.31 18.11
C GLU A 195 -7.27 -42.56 19.41
N GLU A 196 -8.47 -43.14 19.29
CA GLU A 196 -9.04 -44.06 20.29
C GLU A 196 -10.08 -44.96 19.61
N GLU A 197 -9.63 -46.20 19.34
CA GLU A 197 -10.32 -47.49 19.21
C GLU A 197 -11.28 -47.84 18.03
N LEU A 198 -10.96 -48.97 17.37
CA LEU A 198 -11.65 -49.76 16.32
C LEU A 198 -12.91 -50.53 16.87
N PRO A 199 -13.79 -51.21 16.09
CA PRO A 199 -13.49 -51.99 14.88
C PRO A 199 -14.47 -51.94 13.67
N GLN A 200 -13.96 -52.51 12.57
CA GLN A 200 -14.51 -52.74 11.23
C GLN A 200 -15.98 -53.22 11.19
N ASP A 201 -16.79 -52.62 10.30
CA ASP A 201 -17.58 -53.38 9.31
C ASP A 201 -18.32 -52.50 8.28
N SER A 202 -18.36 -53.00 7.04
CA SER A 202 -19.34 -52.77 5.96
C SER A 202 -19.27 -51.54 5.00
N LEU A 203 -19.00 -51.92 3.73
CA LEU A 203 -19.66 -51.53 2.47
C LEU A 203 -19.68 -50.07 1.93
N SER A 204 -18.85 -49.88 0.89
CA SER A 204 -19.13 -49.14 -0.36
C SER A 204 -19.71 -47.71 -0.34
N ALA A 205 -18.85 -46.72 -0.56
CA ALA A 205 -19.19 -45.44 -1.20
C ALA A 205 -17.96 -44.88 -1.96
N PRO A 206 -18.13 -44.14 -3.08
CA PRO A 206 -17.06 -43.89 -4.04
C PRO A 206 -16.00 -42.91 -3.50
N SER A 207 -14.76 -43.25 -3.83
CA SER A 207 -13.46 -42.63 -3.49
C SER A 207 -13.24 -41.19 -4.01
N VAL A 208 -14.19 -40.29 -3.79
CA VAL A 208 -14.08 -38.87 -4.22
C VAL A 208 -13.33 -38.00 -3.18
N ALA A 209 -13.18 -38.47 -1.94
CA ALA A 209 -12.52 -37.71 -0.88
C ALA A 209 -10.97 -37.69 -0.94
N SER A 210 -10.35 -38.53 -1.77
CA SER A 210 -8.88 -38.70 -1.80
C SER A 210 -8.12 -37.76 -2.76
N ARG A 211 -8.79 -36.82 -3.47
CA ARG A 211 -8.12 -35.95 -4.45
C ARG A 211 -7.65 -34.59 -3.94
N PHE A 212 -7.90 -34.25 -2.67
CA PHE A 212 -7.52 -32.94 -2.13
C PHE A 212 -6.08 -32.86 -1.58
N ILE A 213 -5.34 -33.98 -1.53
CA ILE A 213 -4.13 -34.09 -0.71
C ILE A 213 -2.81 -33.78 -1.47
N ASP A 214 -2.77 -33.81 -2.81
CA ASP A 214 -1.49 -33.72 -3.55
C ASP A 214 -1.16 -32.36 -4.20
N SER A 215 -2.04 -31.37 -4.14
CA SER A 215 -1.74 -30.06 -4.72
C SER A 215 -0.97 -29.18 -3.73
N HIS A 216 0.36 -29.16 -3.83
CA HIS A 216 1.23 -28.18 -3.15
C HIS A 216 0.88 -26.72 -3.46
N THR A 217 0.07 -26.44 -4.48
CA THR A 217 -0.44 -25.11 -4.81
C THR A 217 -1.86 -24.92 -4.27
N PRO A 218 -2.17 -23.80 -3.59
CA PRO A 218 -3.52 -23.57 -3.09
C PRO A 218 -4.48 -23.45 -4.29
N PRO A 219 -5.71 -23.97 -4.18
CA PRO A 219 -6.63 -23.98 -5.30
C PRO A 219 -7.09 -22.54 -5.62
N LEU A 220 -6.41 -21.90 -6.56
CA LEU A 220 -6.62 -20.51 -6.97
C LEU A 220 -8.04 -20.23 -7.45
N ARG A 221 -8.54 -21.07 -8.34
CA ARG A 221 -9.84 -20.88 -9.01
C ARG A 221 -11.01 -20.77 -8.03
N PRO A 222 -11.19 -21.66 -7.03
CA PRO A 222 -12.27 -21.52 -6.06
C PRO A 222 -12.10 -20.31 -5.13
N ILE A 223 -10.87 -19.97 -4.72
CA ILE A 223 -10.60 -18.77 -3.93
C ILE A 223 -11.04 -17.54 -4.70
N LEU A 224 -10.52 -17.36 -5.93
CA LEU A 224 -10.85 -16.24 -6.80
C LEU A 224 -12.35 -16.14 -7.08
N LYS A 225 -13.03 -17.27 -7.35
CA LYS A 225 -14.49 -17.28 -7.58
C LYS A 225 -15.26 -16.83 -6.34
N LYS A 226 -14.84 -17.25 -5.15
CA LYS A 226 -15.50 -16.91 -3.89
C LYS A 226 -15.25 -15.46 -3.49
N THR A 227 -14.05 -14.95 -3.74
CA THR A 227 -13.63 -13.59 -3.36
C THR A 227 -13.89 -12.56 -4.44
N ALA A 228 -14.31 -12.94 -5.65
CA ALA A 228 -14.43 -12.04 -6.81
C ALA A 228 -15.18 -10.74 -6.52
N SER A 229 -16.31 -10.81 -5.80
CA SER A 229 -17.10 -9.60 -5.48
C SER A 229 -16.37 -8.66 -4.53
N LEU A 230 -15.74 -9.17 -3.46
CA LEU A 230 -14.94 -8.37 -2.54
C LEU A 230 -13.65 -7.87 -3.20
N GLY A 231 -13.05 -8.70 -4.06
CA GLY A 231 -11.89 -8.34 -4.87
C GLY A 231 -12.19 -7.21 -5.83
N PHE A 232 -13.35 -7.24 -6.50
CA PHE A 232 -13.83 -6.11 -7.30
C PHE A 232 -13.99 -4.85 -6.45
N CYS A 233 -14.60 -4.95 -5.27
CA CYS A 233 -14.77 -3.81 -4.37
C CYS A 233 -13.42 -3.18 -4.00
N VAL A 234 -12.45 -3.99 -3.55
CA VAL A 234 -11.11 -3.51 -3.19
C VAL A 234 -10.41 -2.90 -4.40
N THR A 235 -10.38 -3.61 -5.53
CA THR A 235 -9.73 -3.15 -6.75
C THR A 235 -10.31 -1.80 -7.19
N TYR A 236 -11.63 -1.65 -7.18
CA TYR A 236 -12.30 -0.42 -7.62
C TYR A 236 -12.11 0.75 -6.64
N VAL A 237 -12.14 0.49 -5.32
CA VAL A 237 -11.83 1.52 -4.32
C VAL A 237 -10.43 2.09 -4.56
N PHE A 238 -9.41 1.23 -4.66
CA PHE A 238 -8.03 1.65 -4.89
C PHE A 238 -7.81 2.21 -6.29
N PHE A 239 -8.56 1.74 -7.30
CA PHE A 239 -8.55 2.32 -8.65
C PHE A 239 -8.98 3.79 -8.62
N ILE A 240 -10.17 4.10 -8.10
CA ILE A 240 -10.68 5.48 -8.03
C ILE A 240 -9.77 6.34 -7.16
N THR A 241 -9.33 5.82 -6.01
CA THR A 241 -8.42 6.55 -5.13
C THR A 241 -7.10 6.85 -5.81
N SER A 242 -6.46 5.89 -6.47
CA SER A 242 -5.17 6.09 -7.14
C SER A 242 -5.29 6.90 -8.44
N LEU A 243 -6.48 6.96 -9.03
CA LEU A 243 -6.77 7.84 -10.17
C LEU A 243 -6.73 9.31 -9.73
N ILE A 244 -7.31 9.61 -8.55
CA ILE A 244 -7.47 10.96 -8.00
C ILE A 244 -6.24 11.39 -7.17
N TYR A 245 -5.83 10.57 -6.21
CA TYR A 245 -4.75 10.84 -5.27
C TYR A 245 -3.48 10.05 -5.65
N PRO A 246 -2.29 10.68 -5.72
CA PRO A 246 -2.04 12.10 -5.47
C PRO A 246 -2.25 12.99 -6.70
N ALA A 247 -2.17 12.45 -7.92
CA ALA A 247 -1.92 13.22 -9.15
C ALA A 247 -2.96 14.32 -9.48
N ILE A 248 -4.25 14.11 -9.20
CA ILE A 248 -5.24 15.17 -9.39
C ILE A 248 -5.19 16.15 -8.24
N CYS A 249 -5.18 15.65 -7.00
CA CYS A 249 -5.22 16.47 -5.80
C CYS A 249 -4.03 17.43 -5.69
N THR A 250 -2.82 17.00 -6.04
CA THR A 250 -1.61 17.84 -5.95
C THR A 250 -1.60 19.00 -6.92
N ASN A 251 -2.39 18.93 -7.99
CA ASN A 251 -2.54 19.99 -8.98
C ASN A 251 -3.71 20.94 -8.65
N ILE A 252 -4.44 20.70 -7.55
CA ILE A 252 -5.46 21.64 -7.07
C ILE A 252 -4.78 22.72 -6.23
N GLU A 253 -4.85 23.96 -6.73
CA GLU A 253 -4.25 25.11 -6.06
C GLU A 253 -5.29 25.93 -5.28
N SER A 254 -4.86 26.60 -4.22
CA SER A 254 -5.69 27.57 -3.50
C SER A 254 -6.13 28.70 -4.43
N LEU A 255 -7.40 29.08 -4.36
CA LEU A 255 -7.93 30.24 -5.09
C LEU A 255 -7.28 31.55 -4.63
N ASN A 256 -6.83 31.59 -3.37
CA ASN A 256 -6.16 32.73 -2.76
C ASN A 256 -4.62 32.63 -2.83
N LYS A 257 -4.07 31.86 -3.77
CA LYS A 257 -2.61 31.76 -3.98
C LYS A 257 -1.95 33.14 -4.22
N GLY A 258 -2.67 34.05 -4.88
CA GLY A 258 -2.22 35.44 -5.11
C GLY A 258 -2.13 36.33 -3.86
N SER A 259 -2.66 35.89 -2.71
CA SER A 259 -2.55 36.65 -1.44
C SER A 259 -1.14 36.65 -0.84
N GLY A 260 -0.23 35.79 -1.33
CA GLY A 260 1.13 35.66 -0.82
C GLY A 260 1.24 34.98 0.55
N SER A 261 0.13 34.50 1.12
CA SER A 261 0.15 33.76 2.38
C SER A 261 0.88 32.41 2.22
N LEU A 262 1.74 32.09 3.19
CA LEU A 262 2.42 30.78 3.25
C LEU A 262 1.42 29.62 3.30
N TRP A 263 0.23 29.85 3.87
CA TRP A 263 -0.83 28.85 3.98
C TRP A 263 -1.43 28.48 2.64
N THR A 264 -1.60 29.44 1.74
CA THR A 264 -2.22 29.24 0.42
C THR A 264 -1.20 28.80 -0.63
N THR A 265 0.08 29.11 -0.44
CA THR A 265 1.16 28.84 -1.40
C THR A 265 1.96 27.59 -1.07
N LYS A 266 2.45 27.46 0.18
CA LYS A 266 3.40 26.41 0.59
C LYS A 266 2.72 25.25 1.30
N PHE A 267 1.77 25.53 2.20
CA PHE A 267 1.16 24.51 3.06
C PHE A 267 -0.16 23.93 2.54
N PHE A 268 -0.80 24.56 1.55
CA PHE A 268 -2.12 24.17 1.07
C PHE A 268 -2.17 22.70 0.61
N ILE A 269 -1.27 22.28 -0.28
CA ILE A 269 -1.23 20.92 -0.81
C ILE A 269 -0.83 19.90 0.28
N PRO A 270 0.27 20.08 1.04
CA PRO A 270 0.62 19.21 2.18
C PRO A 270 -0.53 19.00 3.17
N LEU A 271 -1.29 20.05 3.50
CA LEU A 271 -2.40 19.97 4.45
C LEU A 271 -3.63 19.31 3.85
N THR A 272 -4.12 19.81 2.72
CA THR A 272 -5.41 19.38 2.15
C THR A 272 -5.32 18.04 1.43
N THR A 273 -4.21 17.79 0.72
CA THR A 273 -4.03 16.57 -0.07
C THR A 273 -3.41 15.45 0.73
N PHE A 274 -2.30 15.70 1.44
CA PHE A 274 -1.57 14.63 2.12
C PHE A 274 -2.09 14.38 3.54
N LEU A 275 -2.04 15.38 4.43
CA LEU A 275 -2.40 15.19 5.83
C LEU A 275 -3.88 14.83 6.00
N LEU A 276 -4.77 15.62 5.40
CA LEU A 276 -6.21 15.46 5.57
C LEU A 276 -6.73 14.14 4.97
N TYR A 277 -6.23 13.75 3.80
CA TYR A 277 -6.55 12.45 3.20
C TYR A 277 -6.08 11.29 4.09
N ASN A 278 -4.81 11.28 4.53
CA ASN A 278 -4.27 10.18 5.33
C ASN A 278 -4.97 10.09 6.70
N PHE A 279 -5.24 11.23 7.33
CA PHE A 279 -5.98 11.28 8.58
C PHE A 279 -7.42 10.78 8.42
N ALA A 280 -8.12 11.21 7.36
CA ALA A 280 -9.46 10.73 7.07
C ALA A 280 -9.48 9.22 6.71
N ASP A 281 -8.50 8.72 5.96
CA ASP A 281 -8.32 7.29 5.70
C ASP A 281 -8.19 6.52 7.01
N LEU A 282 -7.30 6.96 7.91
CA LEU A 282 -7.13 6.38 9.23
C LEU A 282 -8.46 6.36 10.02
N CYS A 283 -9.19 7.48 10.08
CA CYS A 283 -10.50 7.54 10.72
C CYS A 283 -11.49 6.54 10.12
N GLY A 284 -11.50 6.39 8.79
CA GLY A 284 -12.34 5.44 8.08
C GLY A 284 -12.01 4.00 8.45
N ARG A 285 -10.73 3.64 8.51
CA ARG A 285 -10.28 2.31 8.96
C ARG A 285 -10.62 2.07 10.42
N GLN A 286 -10.47 3.08 11.26
CA GLN A 286 -10.73 2.96 12.68
C GLN A 286 -12.24 2.79 12.96
N LEU A 287 -13.10 3.43 12.17
CA LEU A 287 -14.54 3.27 12.25
C LEU A 287 -14.99 1.82 12.07
N THR A 288 -14.29 1.04 11.23
CA THR A 288 -14.58 -0.39 11.02
C THR A 288 -14.30 -1.27 12.24
N ALA A 289 -13.60 -0.77 13.26
CA ALA A 289 -13.45 -1.46 14.54
C ALA A 289 -14.78 -1.53 15.31
N TRP A 290 -15.64 -0.53 15.15
CA TRP A 290 -16.91 -0.42 15.86
C TRP A 290 -18.11 -0.73 14.97
N ILE A 291 -18.07 -0.30 13.70
CA ILE A 291 -19.19 -0.42 12.76
C ILE A 291 -18.75 -1.21 11.54
N GLN A 292 -19.27 -2.43 11.39
CA GLN A 292 -18.97 -3.34 10.28
C GLN A 292 -20.19 -3.53 9.38
N VAL A 293 -20.63 -2.43 8.76
CA VAL A 293 -21.81 -2.39 7.88
C VAL A 293 -21.44 -1.67 6.58
N PRO A 294 -21.82 -2.15 5.39
CA PRO A 294 -22.65 -3.32 5.11
C PRO A 294 -21.89 -4.65 5.19
N GLY A 295 -22.59 -5.73 5.55
CA GLY A 295 -21.99 -7.07 5.72
C GLY A 295 -21.45 -7.69 4.41
N PRO A 296 -20.70 -8.80 4.50
CA PRO A 296 -19.92 -9.37 3.40
C PRO A 296 -20.73 -9.82 2.17
N ASN A 297 -21.99 -10.20 2.36
CA ASN A 297 -22.89 -10.65 1.28
C ASN A 297 -23.85 -9.55 0.80
N SER A 298 -23.74 -8.34 1.35
CA SER A 298 -24.66 -7.25 1.02
C SER A 298 -24.32 -6.63 -0.34
N LYS A 299 -25.34 -6.46 -1.18
CA LYS A 299 -25.21 -5.73 -2.46
C LYS A 299 -24.94 -4.23 -2.29
N ALA A 300 -25.10 -3.69 -1.08
CA ALA A 300 -24.81 -2.30 -0.78
C ALA A 300 -23.30 -1.98 -0.87
N LEU A 301 -22.42 -2.95 -0.56
CA LEU A 301 -20.98 -2.72 -0.59
C LEU A 301 -20.48 -2.36 -2.01
N PRO A 302 -20.75 -3.15 -3.06
CA PRO A 302 -20.47 -2.74 -4.43
C PRO A 302 -21.11 -1.41 -4.82
N GLY A 303 -22.33 -1.14 -4.36
CA GLY A 303 -23.04 0.13 -4.63
C GLY A 303 -22.28 1.35 -4.11
N PHE A 304 -21.84 1.34 -2.85
CA PHE A 304 -21.04 2.42 -2.28
C PHE A 304 -19.67 2.58 -2.94
N VAL A 305 -19.07 1.46 -3.37
CA VAL A 305 -17.80 1.48 -4.09
C VAL A 305 -17.96 2.14 -5.47
N LEU A 306 -19.01 1.82 -6.21
CA LEU A 306 -19.34 2.44 -7.50
C LEU A 306 -19.71 3.92 -7.36
N LEU A 307 -20.35 4.30 -6.24
CA LEU A 307 -20.68 5.70 -5.96
C LEU A 307 -19.43 6.60 -5.86
N ARG A 308 -18.25 6.03 -5.53
CA ARG A 308 -16.99 6.80 -5.51
C ARG A 308 -16.65 7.43 -6.86
N THR A 309 -17.18 6.89 -7.96
CA THR A 309 -16.95 7.44 -9.32
C THR A 309 -17.45 8.88 -9.45
N CYS A 310 -18.47 9.26 -8.68
CA CYS A 310 -18.93 10.64 -8.60
C CYS A 310 -17.86 11.60 -8.05
N LEU A 311 -16.86 11.13 -7.31
CA LEU A 311 -15.76 11.97 -6.82
C LEU A 311 -14.86 12.45 -7.96
N ILE A 312 -14.68 11.68 -9.03
CA ILE A 312 -13.81 12.07 -10.15
C ILE A 312 -14.21 13.43 -10.74
N PRO A 313 -15.44 13.63 -11.26
CA PRO A 313 -15.83 14.93 -11.80
C PRO A 313 -15.81 16.02 -10.72
N LEU A 314 -16.12 15.72 -9.45
CA LEU A 314 -16.08 16.70 -8.37
C LEU A 314 -14.67 17.28 -8.16
N PHE A 315 -13.64 16.43 -8.17
CA PHE A 315 -12.24 16.87 -8.08
C PHE A 315 -11.78 17.61 -9.34
N VAL A 316 -12.19 17.16 -10.53
CA VAL A 316 -11.88 17.83 -11.81
C VAL A 316 -12.49 19.24 -11.87
N LEU A 317 -13.59 19.50 -11.16
CA LEU A 317 -14.27 20.79 -11.10
C LEU A 317 -13.74 21.74 -9.99
N CYS A 318 -12.82 21.28 -9.11
CA CYS A 318 -12.08 22.12 -8.15
C CYS A 318 -11.04 23.01 -8.86
N ASN A 319 -10.27 23.85 -8.19
CA ASN A 319 -9.26 24.69 -8.86
C ASN A 319 -7.98 23.92 -9.29
N TYR A 320 -8.11 22.93 -10.15
CA TYR A 320 -7.00 22.23 -10.81
C TYR A 320 -6.21 23.18 -11.73
N GLN A 321 -4.88 23.11 -11.73
CA GLN A 321 -3.98 23.90 -12.59
C GLN A 321 -2.80 23.04 -13.08
N PRO A 322 -2.32 23.21 -14.32
CA PRO A 322 -2.88 24.04 -15.40
C PRO A 322 -4.13 23.40 -16.03
N ARG A 323 -5.05 24.22 -16.55
CA ARG A 323 -6.25 23.77 -17.28
C ARG A 323 -6.09 24.02 -18.77
N VAL A 324 -6.05 22.96 -19.57
CA VAL A 324 -5.90 23.07 -21.03
C VAL A 324 -7.27 22.96 -21.72
N HIS A 325 -8.08 21.98 -21.31
CA HIS A 325 -9.33 21.65 -21.99
C HIS A 325 -10.56 22.11 -21.20
N LEU A 326 -10.55 21.98 -19.85
CA LEU A 326 -11.66 22.42 -19.00
C LEU A 326 -11.38 23.76 -18.33
N LYS A 327 -11.96 24.84 -18.85
CA LYS A 327 -11.76 26.21 -18.32
C LYS A 327 -12.62 26.57 -17.10
N THR A 328 -13.73 25.87 -16.87
CA THR A 328 -14.70 26.24 -15.82
C THR A 328 -14.32 25.63 -14.47
N VAL A 329 -14.12 26.50 -13.47
CA VAL A 329 -14.02 26.10 -12.05
C VAL A 329 -15.39 26.31 -11.40
N VAL A 330 -16.02 25.24 -10.93
CA VAL A 330 -17.36 25.31 -10.29
C VAL A 330 -17.23 25.56 -8.80
N PHE A 331 -16.24 24.94 -8.15
CA PHE A 331 -16.02 25.06 -6.72
C PHE A 331 -15.12 26.25 -6.39
N GLN A 332 -15.73 27.41 -6.18
CA GLN A 332 -15.07 28.69 -5.87
C GLN A 332 -14.76 28.86 -4.36
N SER A 333 -14.25 27.81 -3.71
CA SER A 333 -13.75 27.90 -2.33
C SER A 333 -12.75 26.78 -2.02
N ASP A 334 -11.71 27.11 -1.26
CA ASP A 334 -10.68 26.19 -0.78
C ASP A 334 -11.23 25.13 0.21
N VAL A 335 -12.46 25.33 0.72
CA VAL A 335 -13.14 24.36 1.60
C VAL A 335 -13.55 23.10 0.82
N TYR A 336 -13.94 23.24 -0.45
CA TYR A 336 -14.39 22.11 -1.26
C TYR A 336 -13.31 21.04 -1.47
N PRO A 337 -12.08 21.34 -1.93
CA PRO A 337 -11.04 20.32 -2.07
C PRO A 337 -10.65 19.68 -0.73
N ALA A 338 -10.74 20.40 0.39
CA ALA A 338 -10.52 19.83 1.73
C ALA A 338 -11.63 18.83 2.11
N LEU A 339 -12.90 19.18 1.90
CA LEU A 339 -14.03 18.28 2.16
C LEU A 339 -14.00 17.04 1.25
N LEU A 340 -13.71 17.23 -0.04
CA LEU A 340 -13.61 16.12 -0.99
C LEU A 340 -12.44 15.19 -0.67
N SER A 341 -11.28 15.73 -0.28
CA SER A 341 -10.12 14.93 0.16
C SER A 341 -10.42 14.14 1.43
N SER A 342 -11.14 14.75 2.38
CA SER A 342 -11.62 14.06 3.59
C SER A 342 -12.60 12.94 3.25
N LEU A 343 -13.56 13.20 2.35
CA LEU A 343 -14.54 12.20 1.92
C LEU A 343 -13.85 11.05 1.16
N LEU A 344 -12.91 11.36 0.28
CA LEU A 344 -12.12 10.37 -0.46
C LEU A 344 -11.35 9.45 0.49
N GLY A 345 -10.65 10.03 1.47
CA GLY A 345 -9.90 9.31 2.51
C GLY A 345 -10.81 8.45 3.38
N LEU A 346 -11.83 9.05 4.01
CA LEU A 346 -12.75 8.35 4.91
C LEU A 346 -13.43 7.15 4.24
N SER A 347 -13.96 7.37 3.04
CA SER A 347 -14.61 6.30 2.27
C SER A 347 -13.59 5.25 1.79
N ASN A 348 -12.33 5.63 1.51
CA ASN A 348 -11.28 4.70 1.12
C ASN A 348 -10.95 3.77 2.28
N GLY A 349 -10.69 4.35 3.45
CA GLY A 349 -10.33 3.62 4.65
C GLY A 349 -11.44 2.68 5.09
N TYR A 350 -12.68 3.16 5.10
CA TYR A 350 -13.84 2.36 5.52
C TYR A 350 -14.12 1.20 4.57
N LEU A 351 -14.36 1.48 3.28
CA LEU A 351 -14.77 0.46 2.30
C LEU A 351 -13.67 -0.56 2.01
N SER A 352 -12.41 -0.10 1.90
CA SER A 352 -11.28 -1.02 1.69
C SER A 352 -11.07 -1.94 2.89
N THR A 353 -11.16 -1.42 4.11
CA THR A 353 -10.95 -2.22 5.32
C THR A 353 -12.04 -3.25 5.50
N LEU A 354 -13.32 -2.90 5.28
CA LEU A 354 -14.41 -3.89 5.33
C LEU A 354 -14.15 -5.05 4.35
N ALA A 355 -13.84 -4.74 3.10
CA ALA A 355 -13.63 -5.78 2.10
C ALA A 355 -12.40 -6.65 2.40
N LEU A 356 -11.30 -6.05 2.89
CA LEU A 356 -10.10 -6.78 3.33
C LEU A 356 -10.36 -7.65 4.57
N LEU A 357 -11.19 -7.20 5.51
CA LEU A 357 -11.61 -7.98 6.68
C LEU A 357 -12.48 -9.18 6.30
N TYR A 358 -13.41 -8.97 5.37
CA TYR A 358 -14.35 -10.01 4.96
C TYR A 358 -13.72 -11.09 4.07
N GLY A 359 -12.74 -10.73 3.24
CA GLY A 359 -12.13 -11.65 2.26
C GLY A 359 -11.70 -13.00 2.86
N PRO A 360 -10.80 -13.02 3.85
CA PRO A 360 -10.37 -14.27 4.48
C PRO A 360 -11.44 -14.98 5.31
N LYS A 361 -12.58 -14.34 5.61
CA LYS A 361 -13.65 -14.87 6.47
C LYS A 361 -14.78 -15.55 5.70
N ILE A 362 -14.84 -15.35 4.39
CA ILE A 362 -15.81 -16.03 3.51
C ILE A 362 -15.29 -17.36 2.94
N VAL A 363 -14.08 -17.75 3.33
CA VAL A 363 -13.42 -19.01 2.96
C VAL A 363 -13.11 -19.85 4.20
N PRO A 364 -12.92 -21.18 4.06
CA PRO A 364 -12.43 -22.02 5.14
C PRO A 364 -11.08 -21.53 5.70
N ARG A 365 -10.83 -21.76 6.99
CA ARG A 365 -9.63 -21.30 7.70
C ARG A 365 -8.32 -21.74 7.02
N GLU A 366 -8.31 -22.92 6.42
CA GLU A 366 -7.16 -23.46 5.67
C GLU A 366 -6.77 -22.62 4.46
N LEU A 367 -7.74 -21.95 3.83
CA LEU A 367 -7.54 -21.09 2.66
C LEU A 367 -7.46 -19.60 3.03
N ALA A 368 -7.62 -19.26 4.31
CA ALA A 368 -7.67 -17.87 4.76
C ALA A 368 -6.36 -17.12 4.50
N GLU A 369 -5.22 -17.80 4.67
CA GLU A 369 -3.90 -17.21 4.39
C GLU A 369 -3.71 -16.92 2.90
N ALA A 370 -3.92 -17.92 2.05
CA ALA A 370 -3.85 -17.75 0.59
C ALA A 370 -4.83 -16.68 0.11
N THR A 371 -6.02 -16.61 0.72
CA THR A 371 -7.02 -15.58 0.43
C THR A 371 -6.55 -14.18 0.84
N GLY A 372 -5.90 -14.02 1.98
CA GLY A 372 -5.29 -12.75 2.38
C GLY A 372 -4.25 -12.25 1.36
N VAL A 373 -3.41 -13.15 0.84
CA VAL A 373 -2.47 -12.84 -0.25
C VAL A 373 -3.19 -12.41 -1.54
N VAL A 374 -4.27 -13.13 -1.92
CA VAL A 374 -5.11 -12.76 -3.07
C VAL A 374 -5.78 -11.39 -2.87
N MET A 375 -6.20 -11.07 -1.66
CA MET A 375 -6.74 -9.74 -1.35
C MET A 375 -5.69 -8.64 -1.52
N SER A 376 -4.43 -8.87 -1.14
CA SER A 376 -3.33 -7.95 -1.45
C SER A 376 -3.10 -7.78 -2.95
N PHE A 377 -3.29 -8.85 -3.74
CA PHE A 377 -3.25 -8.78 -5.20
C PHE A 377 -4.32 -7.85 -5.77
N TYR A 378 -5.56 -7.92 -5.28
CA TYR A 378 -6.62 -6.98 -5.70
C TYR A 378 -6.30 -5.52 -5.34
N VAL A 379 -5.70 -5.25 -4.18
CA VAL A 379 -5.23 -3.90 -3.80
C VAL A 379 -4.20 -3.40 -4.83
N CYS A 380 -3.18 -4.21 -5.09
CA CYS A 380 -2.11 -3.91 -6.02
C CYS A 380 -2.60 -3.68 -7.46
N LEU A 381 -3.56 -4.48 -7.91
CA LEU A 381 -4.21 -4.32 -9.20
C LEU A 381 -4.93 -2.97 -9.30
N GLY A 382 -5.70 -2.60 -8.27
CA GLY A 382 -6.40 -1.32 -8.20
C GLY A 382 -5.45 -0.13 -8.25
N LEU A 383 -4.38 -0.16 -7.45
CA LEU A 383 -3.35 0.88 -7.44
C LEU A 383 -2.68 1.04 -8.81
N THR A 384 -2.28 -0.08 -9.43
CA THR A 384 -1.56 -0.05 -10.72
C THR A 384 -2.46 0.48 -11.84
N LEU A 385 -3.70 -0.02 -11.93
CA LEU A 385 -4.65 0.45 -12.94
C LEU A 385 -5.03 1.92 -12.73
N GLY A 386 -5.26 2.33 -11.49
CA GLY A 386 -5.64 3.71 -11.16
C GLY A 386 -4.51 4.69 -11.50
N SER A 387 -3.28 4.36 -11.11
CA SER A 387 -2.09 5.17 -11.45
C SER A 387 -1.87 5.26 -12.96
N ALA A 388 -2.06 4.15 -13.70
CA ALA A 388 -1.92 4.16 -15.15
C ALA A 388 -2.99 5.00 -15.86
N CYS A 389 -4.23 4.97 -15.37
CA CYS A 389 -5.32 5.80 -15.92
C CYS A 389 -5.24 7.27 -15.46
N SER A 390 -4.56 7.56 -14.34
CA SER A 390 -4.43 8.92 -13.82
C SER A 390 -3.68 9.84 -14.79
N THR A 391 -2.65 9.34 -15.47
CA THR A 391 -1.90 10.11 -16.48
C THR A 391 -2.77 10.50 -17.67
N LEU A 392 -3.64 9.59 -18.13
CA LEU A 392 -4.63 9.87 -19.17
C LEU A 392 -5.61 10.96 -18.72
N LEU A 393 -6.09 10.87 -17.48
CA LEU A 393 -7.02 11.86 -16.95
C LEU A 393 -6.36 13.24 -16.79
N VAL A 394 -5.12 13.31 -16.32
CA VAL A 394 -4.33 14.56 -16.25
C VAL A 394 -4.18 15.18 -17.64
N HIS A 395 -3.98 14.39 -18.69
CA HIS A 395 -3.89 14.90 -20.06
C HIS A 395 -5.22 15.44 -20.62
N LEU A 396 -6.36 14.97 -20.09
CA LEU A 396 -7.70 15.34 -20.54
C LEU A 396 -8.24 16.62 -19.87
N ILE A 397 -7.69 17.04 -18.74
CA ILE A 397 -8.09 18.26 -18.00
C ILE A 397 -7.43 19.49 -18.63
#